data_AF-G3GFV2-F1
#
_entry.id   AF-G3GFV2-F1
#
_cell.length_a   1.000
_cell.length_b   1.000
_cell.length_c   1.000
_cell.angle_alpha   90.00
_cell.angle_beta   90.00
_cell.angle_gamma   90.00
#
_symmetry.space_group_name_H-M   'P 1'
#
loop_
_entity.id
_entity.type
_entity.pdbx_description
1 polymer ?
#
loop_
_entity_poly.entity_id
_entity_poly.type
_entity_poly.pdbx_seq_one_letter_code
_entity_poly.pdbx_strand_id
1 'polypeptide(L)'
;MKLKFLITNLFHVFLSNLITIVTSVIVVLILPKIMGVTEYSYWQLYIFYLTYIGFFHLGWIDGIYLKYGGLEYQNLDKKQFYSQILQFSSFLILISFLLFGFNLLIVTDPNAKYIYNMTIISMIVTNLRMLFVYILQMTNRLKDSSIILISDRVIYIFLLFLFIIFKWHEYKVMIWADVLGRTFSLLLSFWICKDIVFQSLSEFILDLRESFDNIRVGINLMLSNIASSMIIGIVRMGIQWNWNIETFGKVSLTLSISNLLMTFINAIGLVVFPLLKRTKTENLSKIYSNLRNVLMLIMFAILLFYYPLKIILDLWLPAYRDALIFMALIFPMSIYEGKMALVINTYLKALRMERDILKINTLIMLFSVLVTLITTLLLNNLELTVITIVVLLALRSIIAELILSKKLDISVEQDIVLELLMTIIFISSSWYLPIWLAVIVYLLAYTLYLYLKRKDTKMYIEYFRKKIFE
;
A
#
# COMPACT_ATOMS: atom_id res chain seq x y z
N MET A 1 -27.02 -20.95 -3.19
CA MET A 1 -26.84 -20.08 -1.99
C MET A 1 -25.38 -19.61 -1.80
N LYS A 2 -24.36 -20.49 -1.86
CA LYS A 2 -22.93 -20.12 -1.69
C LYS A 2 -22.38 -19.15 -2.76
N LEU A 3 -22.77 -19.28 -4.03
CA LEU A 3 -22.24 -18.43 -5.11
C LEU A 3 -22.80 -17.00 -5.06
N LYS A 4 -24.10 -16.83 -4.80
CA LYS A 4 -24.75 -15.52 -4.65
C LYS A 4 -24.16 -14.75 -3.46
N PHE A 5 -23.94 -15.43 -2.33
CA PHE A 5 -23.27 -14.86 -1.15
C PHE A 5 -21.84 -14.42 -1.46
N LEU A 6 -21.07 -15.23 -2.19
CA LEU A 6 -19.70 -14.89 -2.58
C LEU A 6 -19.66 -13.67 -3.53
N ILE A 7 -20.55 -13.63 -4.52
CA ILE A 7 -20.64 -12.52 -5.48
C ILE A 7 -21.07 -11.22 -4.80
N THR A 8 -22.06 -11.26 -3.92
CA THR A 8 -22.52 -10.07 -3.18
C THR A 8 -21.43 -9.53 -2.24
N ASN A 9 -20.69 -10.42 -1.56
CA ASN A 9 -19.58 -9.99 -0.70
C ASN A 9 -18.41 -9.42 -1.51
N LEU A 10 -18.06 -10.02 -2.63
CA LEU A 10 -17.04 -9.47 -3.54
C LEU A 10 -17.47 -8.13 -4.13
N PHE A 11 -18.75 -7.96 -4.48
CA PHE A 11 -19.29 -6.69 -4.95
C PHE A 11 -19.20 -5.59 -3.90
N HIS A 12 -19.51 -5.88 -2.63
CA HIS A 12 -19.35 -4.92 -1.54
C HIS A 12 -17.89 -4.51 -1.32
N VAL A 13 -16.95 -5.46 -1.41
CA VAL A 13 -15.50 -5.18 -1.34
C VAL A 13 -15.03 -4.37 -2.55
N PHE A 14 -15.58 -4.63 -3.73
CA PHE A 14 -15.28 -3.85 -4.92
C PHE A 14 -15.79 -2.41 -4.80
N LEU A 15 -17.03 -2.23 -4.33
CA LEU A 15 -17.63 -0.91 -4.15
C LEU A 15 -16.91 -0.09 -3.07
N SER A 16 -16.47 -0.72 -1.97
CA SER A 16 -15.68 -0.05 -0.93
C SER A 16 -14.32 0.42 -1.45
N ASN A 17 -13.67 -0.40 -2.27
CA ASN A 17 -12.42 -0.01 -2.95
C ASN A 17 -12.64 1.13 -3.94
N LEU A 18 -13.77 1.18 -4.65
CA LEU A 18 -14.09 2.29 -5.56
C LEU A 18 -14.19 3.64 -4.82
N ILE A 19 -14.88 3.68 -3.68
CA ILE A 19 -14.97 4.91 -2.85
C ILE A 19 -13.57 5.33 -2.36
N THR A 20 -12.74 4.36 -2.00
CA THR A 20 -11.35 4.61 -1.58
C THR A 20 -10.52 5.20 -2.73
N ILE A 21 -10.72 4.72 -3.97
CA ILE A 21 -10.06 5.27 -5.15
C ILE A 21 -10.50 6.70 -5.40
N VAL A 22 -11.82 6.98 -5.41
CA VAL A 22 -12.35 8.33 -5.61
C VAL A 22 -11.79 9.29 -4.56
N THR A 23 -11.77 8.86 -3.30
CA THR A 23 -11.16 9.64 -2.20
C THR A 23 -9.68 9.92 -2.47
N SER A 24 -8.93 8.91 -2.87
CA SER A 24 -7.50 9.04 -3.14
C SER A 24 -7.24 9.97 -4.32
N VAL A 25 -8.03 9.90 -5.39
CA VAL A 25 -7.93 10.80 -6.55
C VAL A 25 -8.20 12.24 -6.15
N ILE A 26 -9.23 12.50 -5.34
CA ILE A 26 -9.53 13.85 -4.82
C ILE A 26 -8.33 14.39 -4.03
N VAL A 27 -7.81 13.60 -3.09
CA VAL A 27 -6.69 14.00 -2.21
C VAL A 27 -5.38 14.19 -2.98
N VAL A 28 -5.15 13.40 -4.02
CA VAL A 28 -3.90 13.42 -4.78
C VAL A 28 -3.93 14.48 -5.89
N LEU A 29 -5.09 14.73 -6.53
CA LEU A 29 -5.16 15.63 -7.69
C LEU A 29 -5.81 16.99 -7.41
N ILE A 30 -6.79 17.06 -6.51
CA ILE A 30 -7.52 18.31 -6.26
C ILE A 30 -6.85 19.10 -5.15
N LEU A 31 -6.49 18.42 -4.06
CA LEU A 31 -5.93 19.05 -2.87
C LEU A 31 -4.61 19.81 -3.09
N PRO A 32 -3.60 19.29 -3.84
CA PRO A 32 -2.37 20.03 -4.06
C PRO A 32 -2.59 21.34 -4.83
N LYS A 33 -3.64 21.42 -5.67
CA LYS A 33 -3.99 22.63 -6.42
C LYS A 33 -4.54 23.74 -5.53
N ILE A 34 -5.32 23.36 -4.52
CA ILE A 34 -6.02 24.31 -3.64
C ILE A 34 -5.07 24.88 -2.57
N MET A 35 -4.20 24.04 -2.04
CA MET A 35 -3.40 24.35 -0.85
C MET A 35 -2.06 25.04 -1.16
N GLY A 36 -1.56 24.89 -2.38
CA GLY A 36 -0.17 25.25 -2.70
C GLY A 36 0.83 24.17 -2.29
N VAL A 37 2.09 24.36 -2.68
CA VAL A 37 3.14 23.33 -2.58
C VAL A 37 3.53 23.06 -1.14
N THR A 38 3.79 24.08 -0.34
CA THR A 38 4.32 23.95 1.02
C THR A 38 3.32 23.27 1.97
N GLU A 39 2.07 23.75 1.98
CA GLU A 39 0.99 23.20 2.81
C GLU A 39 0.68 21.73 2.45
N TYR A 40 0.60 21.43 1.14
CA TYR A 40 0.44 20.06 0.68
C TYR A 40 1.64 19.16 1.04
N SER A 41 2.84 19.73 1.10
CA SER A 41 4.04 18.98 1.47
C SER A 41 4.06 18.58 2.94
N TYR A 42 3.61 19.46 3.84
CA TYR A 42 3.39 19.12 5.26
C TYR A 42 2.30 18.05 5.43
N TRP A 43 1.22 18.13 4.65
CA TRP A 43 0.22 17.06 4.60
C TRP A 43 0.80 15.72 4.14
N GLN A 44 1.61 15.74 3.08
CA GLN A 44 2.29 14.54 2.60
C GLN A 44 3.24 13.96 3.64
N LEU A 45 3.85 14.81 4.48
CA LEU A 45 4.72 14.37 5.57
C LEU A 45 3.91 13.68 6.67
N TYR A 46 2.74 14.22 7.01
CA TYR A 46 1.80 13.56 7.91
C TYR A 46 1.33 12.19 7.37
N ILE A 47 0.86 12.12 6.12
CA ILE A 47 0.46 10.86 5.47
C ILE A 47 1.61 9.86 5.40
N PHE A 48 2.83 10.34 5.18
CA PHE A 48 4.03 9.52 5.20
C PHE A 48 4.21 8.84 6.57
N TYR A 49 4.18 9.58 7.67
CA TYR A 49 4.33 8.98 9.00
C TYR A 49 3.15 8.06 9.37
N LEU A 50 1.94 8.37 8.94
CA LEU A 50 0.78 7.48 9.08
C LEU A 50 0.95 6.12 8.39
N THR A 51 1.86 5.99 7.44
CA THR A 51 2.14 4.69 6.81
C THR A 51 2.84 3.73 7.78
N TYR A 52 3.48 4.25 8.83
CA TYR A 52 4.30 3.46 9.76
C TYR A 52 3.72 3.32 11.17
N ILE A 53 2.58 3.95 11.46
CA ILE A 53 1.93 3.82 12.78
C ILE A 53 1.52 2.37 13.12
N GLY A 54 1.33 1.52 12.10
CA GLY A 54 1.06 0.10 12.29
C GLY A 54 2.23 -0.65 12.95
N PHE A 55 3.46 -0.14 12.85
CA PHE A 55 4.59 -0.74 13.56
C PHE A 55 4.37 -0.80 15.08
N PHE A 56 3.69 0.19 15.66
CA PHE A 56 3.54 0.32 17.11
C PHE A 56 2.58 -0.69 17.73
N HIS A 57 1.79 -1.43 16.95
CA HIS A 57 1.00 -2.55 17.50
C HIS A 57 1.84 -3.82 17.70
N LEU A 58 3.12 -3.84 17.28
CA LEU A 58 4.09 -4.94 17.47
C LEU A 58 3.59 -6.32 17.04
N GLY A 59 2.70 -6.39 16.04
CA GLY A 59 2.09 -7.64 15.60
C GLY A 59 0.96 -8.17 16.49
N TRP A 60 0.55 -7.47 17.54
CA TRP A 60 -0.56 -7.91 18.41
C TRP A 60 -1.86 -8.16 17.62
N ILE A 61 -2.27 -7.17 16.82
CA ILE A 61 -3.50 -7.25 16.01
C ILE A 61 -3.40 -8.37 14.96
N ASP A 62 -2.23 -8.51 14.31
CA ASP A 62 -1.95 -9.59 13.35
C ASP A 62 -2.02 -10.98 14.01
N GLY A 63 -1.53 -11.10 15.24
CA GLY A 63 -1.58 -12.33 16.03
C GLY A 63 -3.01 -12.79 16.31
N ILE A 64 -3.85 -11.86 16.74
CA ILE A 64 -5.29 -12.11 16.96
C ILE A 64 -5.94 -12.58 15.66
N TYR A 65 -5.68 -11.87 14.55
CA TYR A 65 -6.22 -12.23 13.23
C TYR A 65 -5.82 -13.65 12.80
N LEU A 66 -4.58 -14.06 13.07
CA LEU A 66 -4.05 -15.38 12.70
C LEU A 66 -4.56 -16.50 13.63
N LYS A 67 -4.62 -16.26 14.95
CA LYS A 67 -5.02 -17.28 15.93
C LYS A 67 -6.52 -17.56 15.91
N TYR A 68 -7.34 -16.52 15.75
CA TYR A 68 -8.80 -16.61 15.87
C TYR A 68 -9.51 -16.57 14.50
N GLY A 69 -8.76 -16.61 13.40
CA GLY A 69 -9.29 -16.58 12.03
C GLY A 69 -10.18 -17.78 11.72
N GLY A 70 -11.38 -17.51 11.21
CA GLY A 70 -12.36 -18.53 10.82
C GLY A 70 -13.37 -18.89 11.91
N LEU A 71 -13.26 -18.32 13.12
CA LEU A 71 -14.31 -18.41 14.13
C LEU A 71 -15.53 -17.58 13.76
N GLU A 72 -16.71 -18.01 14.21
CA GLU A 72 -17.91 -17.18 14.08
C GLU A 72 -17.93 -16.11 15.19
N TYR A 73 -18.43 -14.91 14.88
CA TYR A 73 -18.45 -13.79 15.82
C TYR A 73 -19.14 -14.12 17.14
N GLN A 74 -20.18 -14.95 17.10
CA GLN A 74 -20.94 -15.35 18.30
C GLN A 74 -20.13 -16.28 19.22
N ASN A 75 -19.18 -17.02 18.66
CA ASN A 75 -18.36 -18.00 19.39
C ASN A 75 -17.09 -17.40 19.98
N LEU A 76 -16.85 -16.10 19.81
CA LEU A 76 -15.73 -15.41 20.44
C LEU A 76 -15.94 -15.31 21.95
N ASP A 77 -14.91 -15.62 22.74
CA ASP A 77 -14.90 -15.32 24.16
C ASP A 77 -14.87 -13.81 24.38
N LYS A 78 -16.05 -13.24 24.63
CA LYS A 78 -16.23 -11.80 24.73
C LYS A 78 -15.42 -11.19 25.88
N LYS A 79 -15.22 -11.94 26.98
CA LYS A 79 -14.46 -11.49 28.15
C LYS A 79 -12.96 -11.41 27.85
N GLN A 80 -12.46 -12.44 27.15
CA GLN A 80 -11.07 -12.44 26.69
C GLN A 80 -10.80 -11.28 25.72
N PHE A 81 -11.67 -11.07 24.72
CA PHE A 81 -11.51 -9.98 23.76
C PHE A 81 -11.67 -8.59 24.40
N TYR A 82 -12.57 -8.42 25.37
CA TYR A 82 -12.68 -7.20 26.17
C TYR A 82 -11.37 -6.89 26.91
N SER A 83 -10.79 -7.91 27.55
CA SER A 83 -9.50 -7.79 28.24
C SER A 83 -8.36 -7.42 27.28
N GLN A 84 -8.33 -8.03 26.09
CA GLN A 84 -7.35 -7.69 25.04
C GLN A 84 -7.50 -6.25 24.55
N ILE A 85 -8.72 -5.73 24.39
CA ILE A 85 -8.96 -4.33 23.99
C ILE A 85 -8.40 -3.37 25.04
N LEU A 86 -8.67 -3.62 26.33
CA LEU A 86 -8.18 -2.75 27.41
C LEU A 86 -6.66 -2.79 27.51
N GLN A 87 -6.05 -3.97 27.53
CA GLN A 87 -4.60 -4.12 27.57
C GLN A 87 -3.92 -3.46 26.37
N PHE A 88 -4.46 -3.67 25.17
CA PHE A 88 -3.93 -3.06 23.95
C PHE A 88 -4.08 -1.53 23.96
N SER A 89 -5.20 -1.02 24.45
CA SER A 89 -5.41 0.43 24.63
C SER A 89 -4.42 1.04 25.61
N SER A 90 -4.23 0.40 26.77
CA SER A 90 -3.24 0.83 27.77
C SER A 90 -1.81 0.80 27.21
N PHE A 91 -1.47 -0.24 26.45
CA PHE A 91 -0.18 -0.37 25.77
C PHE A 91 0.06 0.76 24.76
N LEU A 92 -0.93 1.08 23.92
CA LEU A 92 -0.81 2.19 22.97
C LEU A 92 -0.68 3.55 23.67
N ILE A 93 -1.44 3.79 24.74
CA ILE A 93 -1.34 5.02 25.54
C ILE A 93 0.06 5.16 26.15
N LEU A 94 0.63 4.09 26.69
CA LEU A 94 1.99 4.08 27.23
C LEU A 94 3.03 4.44 26.16
N ILE A 95 2.94 3.82 24.98
CA ILE A 95 3.81 4.15 23.84
C ILE A 95 3.66 5.61 23.44
N SER A 96 2.42 6.10 23.34
CA SER A 96 2.15 7.49 22.97
C SER A 96 2.77 8.47 23.96
N PHE A 97 2.72 8.20 25.27
CA PHE A 97 3.34 9.05 26.26
C PHE A 97 4.86 9.15 26.07
N LEU A 98 5.53 8.01 25.79
CA LEU A 98 6.96 7.99 25.48
C LEU A 98 7.27 8.80 24.20
N LEU A 99 6.49 8.61 23.13
CA LEU A 99 6.67 9.32 21.87
C LEU A 99 6.44 10.84 22.01
N PHE A 100 5.44 11.26 22.80
CA PHE A 100 5.23 12.67 23.12
C PHE A 100 6.42 13.26 23.89
N GLY A 101 6.96 12.51 24.86
CA GLY A 101 8.17 12.89 25.59
C GLY A 101 9.37 13.08 24.65
N PHE A 102 9.64 12.12 23.76
CA PHE A 102 10.70 12.23 22.76
C PHE A 102 10.49 13.43 21.81
N ASN A 103 9.28 13.62 21.31
CA ASN A 103 8.96 14.74 20.42
C ASN A 103 9.13 16.10 21.11
N LEU A 104 8.81 16.19 22.40
CA LEU A 104 9.01 17.42 23.17
C LEU A 104 10.49 17.80 23.26
N LEU A 105 11.36 16.81 23.50
CA LEU A 105 12.79 17.00 23.78
C LEU A 105 13.66 17.15 22.52
N ILE A 106 13.36 16.41 21.45
CA ILE A 106 14.25 16.28 20.28
C ILE A 106 13.85 17.24 19.15
N VAL A 107 12.54 17.44 18.92
CA VAL A 107 12.06 18.15 17.72
C VAL A 107 11.89 19.63 17.99
N THR A 108 12.64 20.43 17.24
CA THR A 108 12.69 21.89 17.33
C THR A 108 11.77 22.58 16.33
N ASP A 109 11.66 22.07 15.09
CA ASP A 109 10.80 22.65 14.06
C ASP A 109 9.31 22.58 14.47
N PRO A 110 8.60 23.72 14.57
CA PRO A 110 7.21 23.74 15.05
C PRO A 110 6.23 22.93 14.18
N ASN A 111 6.42 22.93 12.85
CA ASN A 111 5.53 22.23 11.93
C ASN A 111 5.73 20.71 12.04
N ALA A 112 6.98 20.24 12.02
CA ALA A 112 7.32 18.85 12.25
C ALA A 112 6.81 18.37 13.63
N LYS A 113 7.02 19.17 14.68
CA LYS A 113 6.55 18.85 16.04
C LYS A 113 5.03 18.68 16.09
N TYR A 114 4.29 19.57 15.44
CA TYR A 114 2.83 19.46 15.33
C TYR A 114 2.41 18.20 14.56
N ILE A 115 3.04 17.92 13.42
CA ILE A 115 2.77 16.73 12.61
C ILE A 115 3.04 15.44 13.39
N TYR A 116 4.15 15.36 14.13
CA TYR A 116 4.45 14.22 14.99
C TYR A 116 3.42 14.02 16.09
N ASN A 117 3.01 15.10 16.78
CA ASN A 117 1.96 15.03 17.79
C ASN A 117 0.65 14.47 17.20
N MET A 118 0.23 14.98 16.05
CA MET A 118 -0.98 14.50 15.38
C MET A 118 -0.84 13.07 14.88
N THR A 119 0.36 12.67 14.43
CA THR A 119 0.65 11.28 14.06
C THR A 119 0.52 10.35 15.27
N ILE A 120 1.01 10.74 16.45
CA ILE A 120 0.89 9.95 17.69
C ILE A 120 -0.58 9.79 18.10
N ILE A 121 -1.39 10.86 17.99
CA ILE A 121 -2.84 10.78 18.25
C ILE A 121 -3.49 9.81 17.25
N SER A 122 -3.22 9.99 15.96
CA SER A 122 -3.75 9.12 14.91
C SER A 122 -3.26 7.67 15.02
N MET A 123 -2.08 7.43 15.58
CA MET A 123 -1.56 6.09 15.86
C MET A 123 -2.47 5.35 16.84
N ILE A 124 -2.88 5.98 17.94
CA ILE A 124 -3.82 5.38 18.91
C ILE A 124 -5.13 5.04 18.22
N VAL A 125 -5.75 6.06 17.59
CA VAL A 125 -7.08 5.93 16.98
C VAL A 125 -7.08 4.85 15.89
N THR A 126 -6.07 4.86 15.02
CA THR A 126 -6.00 3.94 13.89
C THR A 126 -5.76 2.52 14.36
N ASN A 127 -4.80 2.27 15.25
CA ASN A 127 -4.51 0.91 15.70
C ASN A 127 -5.66 0.31 16.50
N LEU A 128 -6.31 1.08 17.37
CA LEU A 128 -7.53 0.63 18.06
C LEU A 128 -8.64 0.29 17.08
N ARG A 129 -8.86 1.14 16.07
CA ARG A 129 -9.86 0.88 15.03
C ARG A 129 -9.52 -0.41 14.26
N MET A 130 -8.25 -0.59 13.90
CA MET A 130 -7.80 -1.75 13.14
C MET A 130 -8.01 -3.07 13.90
N LEU A 131 -7.91 -3.06 15.23
CA LEU A 131 -8.27 -4.21 16.06
C LEU A 131 -9.71 -4.68 15.80
N PHE A 132 -10.70 -3.76 15.83
CA PHE A 132 -12.09 -4.10 15.54
C PHE A 132 -12.32 -4.53 14.10
N VAL A 133 -11.68 -3.83 13.15
CA VAL A 133 -11.74 -4.20 11.73
C VAL A 133 -11.26 -5.64 11.54
N TYR A 134 -10.16 -6.04 12.18
CA TYR A 134 -9.59 -7.39 12.05
C TYR A 134 -10.45 -8.43 12.76
N ILE A 135 -11.03 -8.13 13.92
CA ILE A 135 -12.01 -9.01 14.59
C ILE A 135 -13.22 -9.28 13.67
N LEU A 136 -13.74 -8.25 13.00
CA LEU A 136 -14.87 -8.40 12.08
C LEU A 136 -14.46 -9.16 10.81
N GLN A 137 -13.27 -8.90 10.26
CA GLN A 137 -12.79 -9.61 9.07
C GLN A 137 -12.52 -11.09 9.33
N MET A 138 -11.86 -11.41 10.45
CA MET A 138 -11.50 -12.78 10.80
C MET A 138 -12.75 -13.63 11.13
N THR A 139 -13.85 -12.98 11.52
CA THR A 139 -15.17 -13.60 11.77
C THR A 139 -16.14 -13.52 10.58
N ASN A 140 -15.62 -13.20 9.39
CA ASN A 140 -16.37 -13.12 8.14
C ASN A 140 -17.52 -12.07 8.13
N ARG A 141 -17.47 -11.07 9.00
CA ARG A 141 -18.36 -9.90 9.00
C ARG A 141 -17.80 -8.78 8.11
N LEU A 142 -17.51 -9.14 6.86
CA LEU A 142 -16.82 -8.26 5.90
C LEU A 142 -17.59 -6.95 5.63
N LYS A 143 -18.93 -7.01 5.60
CA LYS A 143 -19.79 -5.84 5.42
C LYS A 143 -19.57 -4.80 6.53
N ASP A 144 -19.58 -5.24 7.78
CA ASP A 144 -19.42 -4.35 8.94
C ASP A 144 -18.01 -3.76 8.99
N SER A 145 -16.99 -4.57 8.71
CA SER A 145 -15.61 -4.08 8.61
C SER A 145 -15.43 -3.05 7.48
N SER A 146 -16.14 -3.24 6.35
CA SER A 146 -16.10 -2.31 5.22
C SER A 146 -16.81 -1.00 5.55
N ILE A 147 -17.94 -1.05 6.28
CA ILE A 147 -18.64 0.16 6.74
C ILE A 147 -17.73 1.02 7.62
N ILE A 148 -16.97 0.41 8.53
CA ILE A 148 -15.99 1.12 9.38
C ILE A 148 -14.90 1.76 8.51
N LEU A 149 -14.34 1.04 7.54
CA LEU A 149 -13.27 1.55 6.67
C LEU A 149 -13.73 2.58 5.63
N ILE A 150 -15.02 2.62 5.28
CA ILE A 150 -15.55 3.64 4.35
C ILE A 150 -15.94 4.90 5.12
N SER A 151 -16.42 4.78 6.36
CA SER A 151 -16.94 5.92 7.12
C SER A 151 -15.89 6.99 7.39
N ASP A 152 -14.62 6.63 7.62
CA ASP A 152 -13.56 7.62 7.78
C ASP A 152 -13.32 8.41 6.49
N ARG A 153 -13.33 7.75 5.33
CA ARG A 153 -13.13 8.38 4.01
C ARG A 153 -14.27 9.33 3.66
N VAL A 154 -15.51 8.90 3.89
CA VAL A 154 -16.69 9.71 3.62
C VAL A 154 -16.68 10.98 4.49
N ILE A 155 -16.42 10.84 5.79
CA ILE A 155 -16.35 11.98 6.70
C ILE A 155 -15.18 12.88 6.36
N TYR A 156 -14.02 12.30 6.04
CA TYR A 156 -12.86 13.06 5.62
C TYR A 156 -13.15 13.91 4.38
N ILE A 157 -13.77 13.35 3.33
CA ILE A 157 -14.18 14.10 2.13
C ILE A 157 -15.19 15.18 2.49
N PHE A 158 -16.19 14.85 3.31
CA PHE A 158 -17.21 15.80 3.72
C PHE A 158 -16.60 17.01 4.44
N LEU A 159 -15.70 16.76 5.40
CA LEU A 159 -14.97 17.82 6.11
C LEU A 159 -14.06 18.62 5.18
N LEU A 160 -13.35 17.96 4.26
CA LEU A 160 -12.56 18.64 3.24
C LEU A 160 -13.41 19.59 2.39
N PHE A 161 -14.60 19.15 1.98
CA PHE A 161 -15.51 19.99 1.18
C PHE A 161 -15.95 21.24 1.95
N LEU A 162 -16.28 21.10 3.24
CA LEU A 162 -16.59 22.24 4.11
C LEU A 162 -15.40 23.21 4.20
N PHE A 163 -14.18 22.70 4.37
CA PHE A 163 -12.98 23.55 4.48
C PHE A 163 -12.66 24.31 3.20
N ILE A 164 -12.91 23.69 2.05
CA ILE A 164 -12.78 24.36 0.74
C ILE A 164 -13.79 25.52 0.65
N ILE A 165 -15.03 25.34 1.11
CA ILE A 165 -16.05 26.41 1.14
C ILE A 165 -15.62 27.56 2.05
N PHE A 166 -15.08 27.25 3.23
CA PHE A 166 -14.63 28.25 4.20
C PHE A 166 -13.24 28.84 3.90
N LYS A 167 -12.58 28.40 2.81
CA LYS A 167 -11.25 28.85 2.36
C LYS A 167 -10.14 28.66 3.41
N TRP A 168 -10.23 27.60 4.20
CA TRP A 168 -9.19 27.22 5.16
C TRP A 168 -8.13 26.39 4.46
N HIS A 169 -7.07 27.05 3.99
CA HIS A 169 -6.00 26.45 3.19
C HIS A 169 -4.76 26.05 4.02
N GLU A 170 -4.96 25.63 5.27
CA GLU A 170 -3.88 25.20 6.17
C GLU A 170 -3.79 23.67 6.29
N TYR A 171 -2.58 23.12 6.25
CA TYR A 171 -2.32 21.69 6.39
C TYR A 171 -2.89 21.14 7.71
N LYS A 172 -2.89 21.95 8.78
CA LYS A 172 -3.41 21.60 10.11
C LYS A 172 -4.89 21.21 10.05
N VAL A 173 -5.67 21.93 9.25
CA VAL A 173 -7.10 21.72 9.08
C VAL A 173 -7.37 20.36 8.41
N MET A 174 -6.53 19.99 7.44
CA MET A 174 -6.61 18.67 6.80
C MET A 174 -6.24 17.53 7.74
N ILE A 175 -5.23 17.73 8.58
CA ILE A 175 -4.86 16.77 9.63
C ILE A 175 -6.03 16.57 10.59
N TRP A 176 -6.69 17.65 11.02
CA TRP A 176 -7.89 17.55 11.84
C TRP A 176 -9.04 16.80 11.16
N ALA A 177 -9.30 17.04 9.87
CA ALA A 177 -10.30 16.24 9.14
C ALA A 177 -9.99 14.74 9.15
N ASP A 178 -8.74 14.35 8.94
CA ASP A 178 -8.34 12.93 8.95
C ASP A 178 -8.46 12.33 10.34
N VAL A 179 -7.98 13.02 11.38
CA VAL A 179 -8.11 12.58 12.79
C VAL A 179 -9.59 12.41 13.17
N LEU A 180 -10.44 13.38 12.83
CA LEU A 180 -11.87 13.34 13.12
C LEU A 180 -12.57 12.20 12.38
N GLY A 181 -12.27 12.01 11.09
CA GLY A 181 -12.81 10.89 10.31
C GLY A 181 -12.43 9.53 10.90
N ARG A 182 -11.16 9.36 11.29
CA ARG A 182 -10.69 8.12 11.95
C ARG A 182 -11.32 7.92 13.32
N THR A 183 -11.47 8.99 14.09
CA THR A 183 -12.08 8.94 15.43
C THR A 183 -13.56 8.55 15.33
N PHE A 184 -14.31 9.13 14.38
CA PHE A 184 -15.67 8.71 14.13
C PHE A 184 -15.75 7.24 13.75
N SER A 185 -14.87 6.79 12.86
CA SER A 185 -14.81 5.39 12.43
C SER A 185 -14.48 4.45 13.58
N LEU A 186 -13.62 4.85 14.53
CA LEU A 186 -13.39 4.13 15.78
C LEU A 186 -14.65 4.07 16.66
N LEU A 187 -15.35 5.20 16.85
CA LEU A 187 -16.59 5.22 17.63
C LEU A 187 -17.67 4.32 17.01
N LEU A 188 -17.79 4.32 15.68
CA LEU A 188 -18.66 3.41 14.95
C LEU A 188 -18.28 1.95 15.19
N SER A 189 -16.98 1.64 15.25
CA SER A 189 -16.50 0.29 15.55
C SER A 189 -16.87 -0.18 16.96
N PHE A 190 -16.85 0.74 17.94
CA PHE A 190 -17.34 0.45 19.30
C PHE A 190 -18.84 0.13 19.31
N TRP A 191 -19.63 0.86 18.52
CA TRP A 191 -21.06 0.62 18.42
C TRP A 191 -21.38 -0.72 17.75
N ILE A 192 -20.68 -1.07 16.67
CA ILE A 192 -20.85 -2.36 15.95
C ILE A 192 -20.41 -3.54 16.82
N CYS A 193 -19.32 -3.38 17.58
CA CYS A 193 -18.75 -4.41 18.45
C CYS A 193 -19.16 -4.25 19.93
N LYS A 194 -20.33 -3.62 20.19
CA LYS A 194 -20.76 -3.23 21.54
C LYS A 194 -20.75 -4.37 22.56
N ASP A 195 -21.05 -5.60 22.13
CA ASP A 195 -21.10 -6.78 23.01
C ASP A 195 -19.70 -7.20 23.54
N ILE A 196 -18.64 -6.76 22.86
CA ILE A 196 -17.25 -6.94 23.30
C ILE A 196 -16.78 -5.71 24.08
N VAL A 197 -17.14 -4.51 23.61
CA VAL A 197 -16.60 -3.24 24.15
C VAL A 197 -17.23 -2.85 25.48
N PHE A 198 -18.54 -2.97 25.62
CA PHE A 198 -19.27 -2.52 26.81
C PHE A 198 -19.52 -3.69 27.76
N GLN A 199 -18.44 -4.18 28.38
CA GLN A 199 -18.52 -5.12 29.51
C GLN A 199 -18.20 -4.42 30.83
N SER A 200 -18.61 -5.04 31.94
CA SER A 200 -18.23 -4.56 33.26
C SER A 200 -16.73 -4.76 33.49
N LEU A 201 -16.11 -3.83 34.21
CA LEU A 201 -14.69 -3.93 34.59
C LEU A 201 -14.38 -5.19 35.41
N SER A 202 -15.38 -5.81 36.05
CA SER A 202 -15.22 -7.09 36.73
C SER A 202 -14.87 -8.26 35.80
N GLU A 203 -15.16 -8.14 34.50
CA GLU A 203 -14.84 -9.14 33.49
C GLU A 203 -13.43 -8.98 32.92
N PHE A 204 -12.71 -7.93 33.35
CA PHE A 204 -11.33 -7.71 32.97
C PHE A 204 -10.42 -8.72 33.67
N ILE A 205 -9.63 -9.44 32.88
CA ILE A 205 -8.60 -10.35 33.36
C ILE A 205 -7.28 -9.92 32.76
N LEU A 206 -6.28 -9.64 33.60
CA LEU A 206 -4.93 -9.34 33.16
C LEU A 206 -4.24 -10.63 32.69
N ASP A 207 -4.48 -11.02 31.44
CA ASP A 207 -3.81 -12.12 30.76
C ASP A 207 -2.71 -11.62 29.82
N LEU A 208 -1.54 -11.30 30.39
CA LEU A 208 -0.36 -10.92 29.59
C LEU A 208 0.19 -12.09 28.76
N ARG A 209 -0.06 -13.33 29.19
CA ARG A 209 0.45 -14.51 28.48
C ARG A 209 -0.18 -14.61 27.10
N GLU A 210 -1.49 -14.41 27.02
CA GLU A 210 -2.21 -14.36 25.75
C GLU A 210 -1.75 -13.17 24.89
N SER A 211 -1.51 -12.00 25.48
CA SER A 211 -0.98 -10.83 24.75
C SER A 211 0.38 -11.11 24.10
N PHE A 212 1.31 -11.70 24.86
CA PHE A 212 2.64 -12.05 24.36
C PHE A 212 2.58 -13.15 23.29
N ASP A 213 1.68 -14.11 23.44
CA ASP A 213 1.48 -15.14 22.43
C ASP A 213 0.92 -14.56 21.12
N ASN A 214 -0.04 -13.63 21.20
CA ASN A 214 -0.54 -12.87 20.05
C ASN A 214 0.60 -12.11 19.34
N ILE A 215 1.40 -11.33 20.09
CA ILE A 215 2.58 -10.63 19.55
C ILE A 215 3.54 -11.60 18.86
N ARG A 216 3.86 -12.72 19.51
CA ARG A 216 4.80 -13.72 18.97
C ARG A 216 4.33 -14.31 17.64
N VAL A 217 3.03 -14.57 17.49
CA VAL A 217 2.47 -15.10 16.25
C VAL A 217 2.44 -14.03 15.15
N GLY A 218 2.04 -12.79 15.48
CA GLY A 218 1.83 -11.74 14.50
C GLY A 218 3.07 -10.93 14.10
N ILE A 219 4.13 -10.90 14.92
CA ILE A 219 5.30 -10.03 14.68
C ILE A 219 5.96 -10.25 13.32
N ASN A 220 6.05 -11.50 12.85
CA ASN A 220 6.66 -11.82 11.55
C ASN A 220 5.83 -11.24 10.39
N LEU A 221 4.51 -11.26 10.50
CA LEU A 221 3.61 -10.70 9.49
C LEU A 221 3.73 -9.17 9.48
N MET A 222 3.69 -8.55 10.65
CA MET A 222 3.87 -7.10 10.79
C MET A 222 5.22 -6.65 10.22
N LEU A 223 6.33 -7.28 10.64
CA LEU A 223 7.67 -6.93 10.18
C LEU A 223 7.82 -7.12 8.66
N SER A 224 7.19 -8.15 8.09
CA SER A 224 7.21 -8.35 6.63
C SER A 224 6.51 -7.21 5.89
N ASN A 225 5.36 -6.76 6.39
CA ASN A 225 4.61 -5.66 5.80
C ASN A 225 5.34 -4.32 5.96
N ILE A 226 5.88 -4.04 7.15
CA ILE A 226 6.65 -2.82 7.42
C ILE A 226 7.94 -2.80 6.60
N ALA A 227 8.66 -3.92 6.51
CA ALA A 227 9.86 -4.00 5.68
C ALA A 227 9.53 -3.70 4.21
N SER A 228 8.42 -4.24 3.69
CA SER A 228 7.95 -3.94 2.32
C SER A 228 7.69 -2.45 2.10
N SER A 229 7.02 -1.76 3.03
CA SER A 229 6.71 -0.34 2.90
C SER A 229 7.90 0.58 3.19
N MET A 230 8.86 0.11 3.99
CA MET A 230 10.11 0.81 4.30
C MET A 230 11.09 0.86 3.13
N ILE A 231 10.99 -0.03 2.13
CA ILE A 231 11.85 0.04 0.93
C ILE A 231 11.75 1.41 0.26
N ILE A 232 10.52 1.87 -0.01
CA ILE A 232 10.25 3.22 -0.53
C ILE A 232 10.38 4.26 0.60
N GLY A 233 10.00 3.87 1.82
CA GLY A 233 10.01 4.74 3.00
C GLY A 233 11.36 5.35 3.33
N ILE A 234 12.40 4.53 3.33
CA ILE A 234 13.77 4.94 3.63
C ILE A 234 14.26 5.95 2.58
N VAL A 235 13.97 5.72 1.28
CA VAL A 235 14.31 6.67 0.22
C VAL A 235 13.59 8.01 0.45
N ARG A 236 12.30 7.96 0.80
CA ARG A 236 11.51 9.16 1.13
C ARG A 236 12.06 9.90 2.36
N MET A 237 12.50 9.19 3.40
CA MET A 237 13.16 9.79 4.57
C MET A 237 14.47 10.46 4.17
N GLY A 238 15.29 9.79 3.35
CA GLY A 238 16.52 10.38 2.82
C GLY A 238 16.26 11.67 2.03
N ILE A 239 15.20 11.70 1.23
CA ILE A 239 14.78 12.93 0.52
C ILE A 239 14.34 14.02 1.51
N GLN A 240 13.54 13.65 2.52
CA GLN A 240 13.02 14.60 3.52
C GLN A 240 14.10 15.19 4.42
N TRP A 241 15.16 14.44 4.72
CA TRP A 241 16.26 14.90 5.58
C TRP A 241 17.25 15.79 4.84
N ASN A 242 17.52 15.48 3.57
CA ASN A 242 18.57 16.16 2.82
C ASN A 242 18.04 17.31 1.92
N TRP A 243 16.77 17.26 1.51
CA TRP A 243 16.12 18.33 0.75
C TRP A 243 14.97 18.97 1.53
N ASN A 244 14.50 20.12 1.04
CA ASN A 244 13.41 20.85 1.67
C ASN A 244 12.06 20.11 1.60
N ILE A 245 11.11 20.55 2.44
CA ILE A 245 9.78 19.94 2.54
C ILE A 245 9.05 19.93 1.19
N GLU A 246 9.21 20.97 0.36
CA GLU A 246 8.59 21.09 -0.94
C GLU A 246 9.07 20.02 -1.93
N THR A 247 10.37 19.74 -1.94
CA THR A 247 10.96 18.66 -2.76
C THR A 247 10.40 17.31 -2.32
N PHE A 248 10.33 17.07 -1.01
CA PHE A 248 9.71 15.86 -0.46
C PHE A 248 8.24 15.74 -0.87
N GLY A 249 7.44 16.82 -0.77
CA GLY A 249 6.04 16.81 -1.13
C GLY A 249 5.81 16.61 -2.62
N LYS A 250 6.65 17.22 -3.46
CA LYS A 250 6.71 17.05 -4.92
C LYS A 250 6.98 15.58 -5.32
N VAL A 251 7.99 14.94 -4.73
CA VAL A 251 8.28 13.51 -4.97
C VAL A 251 7.16 12.62 -4.40
N SER A 252 6.64 12.94 -3.21
CA SER A 252 5.55 12.20 -2.57
C SER A 252 4.25 12.25 -3.35
N LEU A 253 3.94 13.37 -4.01
CA LEU A 253 2.83 13.50 -4.95
C LEU A 253 2.98 12.49 -6.09
N THR A 254 4.16 12.46 -6.71
CA THR A 254 4.46 11.58 -7.84
C THR A 254 4.36 10.10 -7.47
N LEU A 255 4.85 9.72 -6.28
CA LEU A 255 4.68 8.39 -5.72
C LEU A 255 3.20 8.08 -5.42
N SER A 256 2.44 9.06 -4.92
CA SER A 256 1.02 8.90 -4.63
C SER A 256 0.22 8.64 -5.91
N ILE A 257 0.49 9.41 -6.98
CA ILE A 257 -0.13 9.23 -8.31
C ILE A 257 0.19 7.82 -8.85
N SER A 258 1.45 7.40 -8.77
CA SER A 258 1.87 6.07 -9.22
C SER A 258 1.20 4.96 -8.40
N ASN A 259 0.99 5.18 -7.10
CA ASN A 259 0.30 4.24 -6.21
C ASN A 259 -1.22 4.18 -6.41
N LEU A 260 -1.87 5.16 -7.07
CA LEU A 260 -3.31 5.07 -7.39
C LEU A 260 -3.62 3.82 -8.22
N LEU A 261 -2.69 3.40 -9.07
CA LEU A 261 -2.80 2.18 -9.88
C LEU A 261 -2.81 0.91 -9.01
N MET A 262 -2.12 0.91 -7.86
CA MET A 262 -2.00 -0.26 -7.00
C MET A 262 -3.33 -0.72 -6.41
N THR A 263 -4.28 0.20 -6.20
CA THR A 263 -5.60 -0.15 -5.65
C THR A 263 -6.37 -1.08 -6.59
N PHE A 264 -6.31 -0.85 -7.90
CA PHE A 264 -6.91 -1.73 -8.90
C PHE A 264 -6.22 -3.09 -8.95
N ILE A 265 -4.88 -3.10 -8.87
CA ILE A 265 -4.09 -4.33 -8.93
C ILE A 265 -4.37 -5.22 -7.71
N ASN A 266 -4.44 -4.63 -6.51
CA ASN A 266 -4.74 -5.34 -5.27
C ASN A 266 -6.14 -5.97 -5.29
N ALA A 267 -7.13 -5.31 -5.91
CA ALA A 267 -8.47 -5.87 -6.06
C ALA A 267 -8.48 -7.15 -6.91
N ILE A 268 -7.65 -7.24 -7.95
CA ILE A 268 -7.51 -8.45 -8.78
C ILE A 268 -6.84 -9.58 -7.99
N GLY A 269 -5.80 -9.26 -7.20
CA GLY A 269 -5.10 -10.25 -6.36
C GLY A 269 -6.03 -11.01 -5.39
N LEU A 270 -7.06 -10.33 -4.84
CA LEU A 270 -8.07 -10.95 -3.98
C LEU A 270 -8.89 -12.03 -4.68
N VAL A 271 -9.09 -11.92 -6.00
CA VAL A 271 -9.80 -12.92 -6.81
C VAL A 271 -8.87 -14.05 -7.24
N VAL A 272 -7.59 -13.76 -7.49
CA VAL A 272 -6.59 -14.75 -7.91
C VAL A 272 -6.23 -15.69 -6.75
N PHE A 273 -6.12 -15.21 -5.51
CA PHE A 273 -5.68 -16.02 -4.38
C PHE A 273 -6.54 -17.30 -4.13
N PRO A 274 -7.89 -17.23 -4.07
CA PRO A 274 -8.71 -18.43 -3.90
C PRO A 274 -8.61 -19.42 -5.06
N LEU A 275 -8.39 -18.95 -6.29
CA LEU A 275 -8.23 -19.80 -7.47
C LEU A 275 -6.96 -20.64 -7.37
N LEU A 276 -5.86 -20.04 -6.92
CA LEU A 276 -4.58 -20.73 -6.76
C LEU A 276 -4.65 -21.80 -5.66
N LYS A 277 -5.24 -21.47 -4.50
CA LYS A 277 -5.33 -22.40 -3.37
C LYS A 277 -6.15 -23.66 -3.68
N ARG A 278 -7.08 -23.59 -4.65
CA ARG A 278 -7.94 -24.71 -5.07
C ARG A 278 -7.37 -25.51 -6.23
N THR A 279 -6.27 -25.05 -6.83
CA THR A 279 -5.68 -25.70 -7.99
C THR A 279 -4.63 -26.74 -7.55
N LYS A 280 -4.63 -27.90 -8.21
CA LYS A 280 -3.57 -28.90 -8.01
C LYS A 280 -2.20 -28.32 -8.35
N THR A 281 -1.20 -28.70 -7.57
CA THR A 281 0.20 -28.24 -7.69
C THR A 281 0.76 -28.35 -9.10
N GLU A 282 0.42 -29.43 -9.81
CA GLU A 282 0.82 -29.71 -11.20
C GLU A 282 0.43 -28.60 -12.19
N ASN A 283 -0.68 -27.91 -11.93
CA ASN A 283 -1.18 -26.84 -12.81
C ASN A 283 -0.67 -25.45 -12.42
N LEU A 284 -0.01 -25.30 -11.27
CA LEU A 284 0.43 -24.00 -10.76
C LEU A 284 1.46 -23.33 -11.68
N SER A 285 2.42 -24.07 -12.22
CA SER A 285 3.45 -23.51 -13.14
C SER A 285 2.87 -22.95 -14.43
N LYS A 286 1.88 -23.65 -15.01
CA LYS A 286 1.18 -23.19 -16.21
C LYS A 286 0.34 -21.96 -15.93
N ILE A 287 -0.40 -21.95 -14.82
CA ILE A 287 -1.21 -20.78 -14.43
C ILE A 287 -0.33 -19.58 -14.11
N TYR A 288 0.83 -19.80 -13.47
CA TYR A 288 1.78 -18.74 -13.15
C TYR A 288 2.25 -18.06 -14.43
N SER A 289 2.77 -18.84 -15.38
CA SER A 289 3.29 -18.32 -16.65
C SER A 289 2.21 -17.54 -17.42
N ASN A 290 0.97 -18.04 -17.43
CA ASN A 290 -0.15 -17.36 -18.09
C ASN A 290 -0.53 -16.05 -17.40
N LEU A 291 -0.73 -16.07 -16.07
CA LEU A 291 -1.09 -14.87 -15.29
C LEU A 291 -0.02 -13.80 -15.40
N ARG A 292 1.25 -14.20 -15.30
CA ARG A 292 2.42 -13.35 -15.47
C ARG A 292 2.44 -12.69 -16.84
N ASN A 293 2.33 -13.47 -17.92
CA ASN A 293 2.38 -12.92 -19.28
C ASN A 293 1.23 -11.95 -19.57
N VAL A 294 0.01 -12.28 -19.13
CA VAL A 294 -1.16 -11.38 -19.24
C VAL A 294 -0.93 -10.11 -18.42
N LEU A 295 -0.44 -10.25 -17.19
CA LEU A 295 -0.15 -9.11 -16.34
C LEU A 295 0.89 -8.18 -16.98
N MET A 296 1.99 -8.71 -17.47
CA MET A 296 3.06 -7.90 -18.06
C MET A 296 2.61 -7.19 -19.34
N LEU A 297 1.77 -7.83 -20.16
CA LEU A 297 1.12 -7.17 -21.29
C LEU A 297 0.31 -5.94 -20.84
N ILE A 298 -0.52 -6.12 -19.82
CA ILE A 298 -1.35 -5.02 -19.27
C ILE A 298 -0.47 -3.94 -18.63
N MET A 299 0.56 -4.30 -17.86
CA MET A 299 1.42 -3.35 -17.16
C MET A 299 2.24 -2.50 -18.14
N PHE A 300 2.76 -3.07 -19.22
CA PHE A 300 3.45 -2.29 -20.26
C PHE A 300 2.51 -1.40 -21.07
N ALA A 301 1.27 -1.84 -21.29
CA ALA A 301 0.23 -0.98 -21.86
C ALA A 301 -0.10 0.19 -20.90
N ILE A 302 -0.12 -0.04 -19.58
CA ILE A 302 -0.38 1.00 -18.60
C ILE A 302 0.68 2.11 -18.65
N LEU A 303 1.94 1.77 -18.93
CA LEU A 303 2.99 2.79 -19.13
C LEU A 303 2.67 3.76 -20.27
N LEU A 304 1.86 3.40 -21.26
CA LEU A 304 1.42 4.37 -22.30
C LEU A 304 0.52 5.47 -21.71
N PHE A 305 -0.20 5.21 -20.61
CA PHE A 305 -1.01 6.25 -19.94
C PHE A 305 -0.16 7.31 -19.24
N TYR A 306 1.13 7.06 -19.01
CA TYR A 306 2.05 8.08 -18.50
C TYR A 306 1.99 9.36 -19.33
N TYR A 307 2.03 9.24 -20.66
CA TYR A 307 2.14 10.39 -21.56
C TYR A 307 0.92 11.32 -21.50
N PRO A 308 -0.34 10.86 -21.71
CA PRO A 308 -1.50 11.72 -21.55
C PRO A 308 -1.65 12.21 -20.11
N LEU A 309 -1.32 11.38 -19.10
CA LEU A 309 -1.37 11.79 -17.71
C LEU A 309 -0.41 12.94 -17.42
N LYS A 310 0.82 12.90 -17.92
CA LYS A 310 1.81 13.97 -17.78
C LYS A 310 1.28 15.28 -18.35
N ILE A 311 0.70 15.27 -19.56
CA ILE A 311 0.12 16.47 -20.18
C ILE A 311 -1.00 17.05 -19.33
N ILE A 312 -1.92 16.19 -18.88
CA ILE A 312 -3.05 16.61 -18.04
C ILE A 312 -2.55 17.22 -16.73
N LEU A 313 -1.56 16.59 -16.08
CA LEU A 313 -1.02 17.06 -14.81
C LEU A 313 -0.19 18.34 -14.94
N ASP A 314 0.59 18.49 -16.01
CA ASP A 314 1.34 19.72 -16.28
C ASP A 314 0.38 20.92 -16.43
N LEU A 315 -0.78 20.72 -17.06
CA LEU A 315 -1.83 21.73 -17.19
C LEU A 315 -2.62 21.94 -15.88
N TRP A 316 -2.85 20.87 -15.13
CA TRP A 316 -3.68 20.90 -13.92
C TRP A 316 -2.93 21.42 -12.69
N LEU A 317 -1.64 21.10 -12.56
CA LEU A 317 -0.74 21.38 -11.43
C LEU A 317 0.56 22.06 -11.88
N PRO A 318 0.51 23.27 -12.48
CA PRO A 318 1.70 23.93 -13.01
C PRO A 318 2.78 24.19 -11.95
N ALA A 319 2.39 24.44 -10.68
CA ALA A 319 3.31 24.62 -9.57
C ALA A 319 4.14 23.36 -9.21
N TYR A 320 3.73 22.19 -9.71
CA TYR A 320 4.39 20.90 -9.48
C TYR A 320 5.17 20.41 -10.70
N ARG A 321 5.29 21.20 -11.78
CA ARG A 321 5.91 20.77 -13.04
C ARG A 321 7.30 20.18 -12.86
N ASP A 322 8.15 20.78 -12.03
CA ASP A 322 9.51 20.25 -11.76
C ASP A 322 9.47 18.84 -11.15
N ALA A 323 8.43 18.56 -10.37
CA ALA A 323 8.22 17.26 -9.74
C ALA A 323 7.73 16.20 -10.73
N LEU A 324 6.86 16.61 -11.66
CA LEU A 324 6.23 15.71 -12.62
C LEU A 324 7.26 15.11 -13.60
N ILE A 325 8.45 15.72 -13.72
CA ILE A 325 9.58 15.13 -14.44
C ILE A 325 10.00 13.80 -13.78
N PHE A 326 10.05 13.73 -12.43
CA PHE A 326 10.35 12.49 -11.70
C PHE A 326 9.31 11.39 -11.92
N MET A 327 8.11 11.72 -12.42
CA MET A 327 7.10 10.71 -12.76
C MET A 327 7.62 9.79 -13.86
N ALA A 328 8.45 10.26 -14.80
CA ALA A 328 9.09 9.40 -15.80
C ALA A 328 9.92 8.28 -15.15
N LEU A 329 10.60 8.61 -14.05
CA LEU A 329 11.48 7.69 -13.34
C LEU A 329 10.68 6.74 -12.45
N ILE A 330 9.62 7.24 -11.81
CA ILE A 330 8.85 6.50 -10.79
C ILE A 330 7.77 5.62 -11.41
N PHE A 331 7.09 6.05 -12.48
CA PHE A 331 5.92 5.36 -13.03
C PHE A 331 6.11 3.84 -13.30
N PRO A 332 7.30 3.38 -13.75
CA PRO A 332 7.60 1.95 -13.91
C PRO A 332 7.55 1.13 -12.62
N MET A 333 7.53 1.75 -11.44
CA MET A 333 7.29 1.06 -10.17
C MET A 333 6.00 0.23 -10.20
N SER A 334 4.99 0.71 -10.94
CA SER A 334 3.69 0.04 -11.10
C SER A 334 3.83 -1.37 -11.69
N ILE A 335 4.82 -1.60 -12.57
CA ILE A 335 5.11 -2.92 -13.13
C ILE A 335 5.59 -3.86 -12.02
N TYR A 336 6.61 -3.46 -11.27
CA TYR A 336 7.26 -4.33 -10.30
C TYR A 336 6.42 -4.56 -9.05
N GLU A 337 5.79 -3.49 -8.54
CA GLU A 337 4.82 -3.61 -7.45
C GLU A 337 3.59 -4.38 -7.90
N GLY A 338 3.12 -4.16 -9.13
CA GLY A 338 1.98 -4.87 -9.67
C GLY A 338 2.23 -6.37 -9.78
N LYS A 339 3.38 -6.76 -10.34
CA LYS A 339 3.85 -8.16 -10.42
C LYS A 339 4.04 -8.78 -9.04
N MET A 340 4.65 -8.03 -8.13
CA MET A 340 4.89 -8.50 -6.77
C MET A 340 3.59 -8.72 -6.00
N ALA A 341 2.65 -7.78 -6.07
CA ALA A 341 1.38 -7.85 -5.36
C ALA A 341 0.43 -8.92 -5.92
N LEU A 342 0.23 -8.96 -7.25
CA LEU A 342 -0.80 -9.78 -7.88
C LEU A 342 -0.37 -11.23 -8.08
N VAL A 343 0.87 -11.45 -8.52
CA VAL A 343 1.36 -12.78 -8.90
C VAL A 343 2.27 -13.31 -7.80
N ILE A 344 3.42 -12.69 -7.57
CA ILE A 344 4.49 -13.30 -6.76
C ILE A 344 4.04 -13.52 -5.31
N ASN A 345 3.56 -12.48 -4.62
CA ASN A 345 3.09 -12.61 -3.23
C ASN A 345 1.92 -13.57 -3.10
N THR A 346 1.00 -13.58 -4.06
CA THR A 346 -0.15 -14.48 -4.05
C THR A 346 0.30 -15.93 -4.12
N TYR A 347 1.28 -16.25 -4.97
CA TYR A 347 1.87 -17.58 -5.07
C TYR A 347 2.71 -17.95 -3.85
N LEU A 348 3.59 -17.07 -3.37
CA LEU A 348 4.41 -17.32 -2.19
C LEU A 348 3.54 -17.59 -0.96
N LYS A 349 2.44 -16.85 -0.77
CA LYS A 349 1.45 -17.10 0.29
C LYS A 349 0.70 -18.42 0.06
N ALA A 350 0.32 -18.75 -1.18
CA ALA A 350 -0.34 -20.02 -1.48
C ALA A 350 0.56 -21.24 -1.19
N LEU A 351 1.88 -21.10 -1.39
CA LEU A 351 2.89 -22.13 -1.15
C LEU A 351 3.47 -22.13 0.28
N ARG A 352 2.95 -21.30 1.19
CA ARG A 352 3.44 -21.12 2.57
C ARG A 352 4.92 -20.73 2.68
N MET A 353 5.34 -19.81 1.83
CA MET A 353 6.68 -19.25 1.77
C MET A 353 6.75 -17.84 2.40
N GLU A 354 5.94 -17.57 3.43
CA GLU A 354 5.87 -16.24 4.08
C GLU A 354 7.21 -15.84 4.71
N ARG A 355 8.00 -16.81 5.18
CA ARG A 355 9.36 -16.57 5.68
C ARG A 355 10.28 -16.04 4.59
N ASP A 356 10.10 -16.49 3.34
CA ASP A 356 10.90 -15.99 2.22
C ASP A 356 10.46 -14.57 1.83
N ILE A 357 9.15 -14.27 1.87
CA ILE A 357 8.64 -12.90 1.70
C ILE A 357 9.30 -11.96 2.72
N LEU A 358 9.30 -12.35 4.01
CA LEU A 358 9.93 -11.56 5.07
C LEU A 358 11.43 -11.35 4.80
N LYS A 359 12.18 -12.43 4.52
CA LYS A 359 13.63 -12.34 4.24
C LYS A 359 13.94 -11.42 3.07
N ILE A 360 13.21 -11.54 1.97
CA ILE A 360 13.42 -10.71 0.78
C ILE A 360 13.11 -9.25 1.08
N ASN A 361 11.97 -8.96 1.71
CA ASN A 361 11.59 -7.60 2.05
C ASN A 361 12.62 -6.96 3.00
N THR A 362 13.07 -7.69 4.03
CA THR A 362 14.09 -7.20 4.96
C THR A 362 15.45 -7.00 4.27
N LEU A 363 15.87 -7.93 3.40
CA LEU A 363 17.13 -7.79 2.66
C LEU A 363 17.12 -6.53 1.77
N ILE A 364 16.05 -6.31 1.01
CA ILE A 364 15.94 -5.15 0.13
C ILE A 364 15.77 -3.86 0.94
N MET A 365 15.08 -3.90 2.08
CA MET A 365 15.00 -2.76 2.99
C MET A 365 16.39 -2.38 3.54
N LEU A 366 17.21 -3.35 3.95
CA LEU A 366 18.58 -3.05 4.39
C LEU A 366 19.43 -2.49 3.24
N PHE A 367 19.27 -3.04 2.04
CA PHE A 367 19.93 -2.51 0.86
C PHE A 367 19.44 -1.09 0.51
N SER A 368 18.16 -0.77 0.72
CA SER A 368 17.64 0.58 0.50
C SER A 368 18.23 1.60 1.47
N VAL A 369 18.55 1.22 2.72
CA VAL A 369 19.33 2.08 3.64
C VAL A 369 20.68 2.43 3.02
N LEU A 370 21.44 1.42 2.60
CA LEU A 370 22.78 1.63 2.04
C LEU A 370 22.74 2.52 0.79
N VAL A 371 21.85 2.19 -0.15
CA VAL A 371 21.71 2.95 -1.39
C VAL A 371 21.26 4.39 -1.11
N THR A 372 20.29 4.59 -0.22
CA THR A 372 19.81 5.93 0.14
C THR A 372 20.93 6.76 0.76
N LEU A 373 21.69 6.20 1.72
CA LEU A 373 22.83 6.92 2.32
C LEU A 373 23.85 7.36 1.27
N ILE A 374 24.12 6.50 0.28
CA ILE A 374 25.02 6.83 -0.83
C ILE A 374 24.44 7.94 -1.70
N THR A 375 23.18 7.82 -2.14
CA THR A 375 22.62 8.78 -3.11
C THR A 375 22.28 10.13 -2.49
N THR A 376 21.89 10.17 -1.21
CA THR A 376 21.50 11.41 -0.54
C THR A 376 22.66 12.11 0.15
N LEU A 377 23.50 11.39 0.91
CA LEU A 377 24.58 12.03 1.68
C LEU A 377 25.89 12.14 0.91
N LEU A 378 26.30 11.09 0.19
CA LEU A 378 27.58 11.10 -0.53
C LEU A 378 27.49 11.79 -1.88
N LEU A 379 26.46 11.47 -2.67
CA LEU A 379 26.30 11.99 -4.04
C LEU A 379 25.43 13.25 -4.11
N ASN A 380 24.58 13.48 -3.10
CA ASN A 380 23.63 14.60 -3.03
C ASN A 380 22.83 14.81 -4.34
N ASN A 381 22.35 13.71 -4.94
CA ASN A 381 21.68 13.74 -6.23
C ASN A 381 20.24 13.23 -6.11
N LEU A 382 19.28 14.14 -6.32
CA LEU A 382 17.85 13.85 -6.19
C LEU A 382 17.36 12.90 -7.30
N GLU A 383 17.79 13.10 -8.54
CA GLU A 383 17.40 12.24 -9.68
C GLU A 383 17.84 10.79 -9.44
N LEU A 384 19.11 10.62 -9.04
CA LEU A 384 19.65 9.31 -8.70
C LEU A 384 18.89 8.69 -7.53
N THR A 385 18.64 9.47 -6.47
CA THR A 385 17.87 9.01 -5.31
C THR A 385 16.48 8.54 -5.72
N VAL A 386 15.79 9.26 -6.60
CA VAL A 386 14.47 8.86 -7.10
C VAL A 386 14.54 7.59 -7.95
N ILE A 387 15.54 7.43 -8.83
CA ILE A 387 15.73 6.23 -9.65
C ILE A 387 15.92 4.98 -8.78
N THR A 388 16.59 5.12 -7.62
CA THR A 388 16.79 3.98 -6.72
C THR A 388 15.49 3.34 -6.26
N ILE A 389 14.38 4.09 -6.20
CA ILE A 389 13.07 3.54 -5.87
C ILE A 389 12.71 2.42 -6.85
N VAL A 390 12.75 2.69 -8.16
CA VAL A 390 12.40 1.66 -9.17
C VAL A 390 13.44 0.54 -9.18
N VAL A 391 14.72 0.83 -9.00
CA VAL A 391 15.77 -0.19 -8.94
C VAL A 391 15.55 -1.14 -7.77
N LEU A 392 15.26 -0.63 -6.57
CA LEU A 392 15.01 -1.43 -5.37
C LEU A 392 13.77 -2.31 -5.53
N LEU A 393 12.70 -1.77 -6.12
CA LEU A 393 11.47 -2.52 -6.37
C LEU A 393 11.66 -3.59 -7.46
N ALA A 394 12.43 -3.28 -8.50
CA ALA A 394 12.82 -4.25 -9.52
C ALA A 394 13.63 -5.40 -8.92
N LEU A 395 14.67 -5.09 -8.13
CA LEU A 395 15.49 -6.09 -7.45
C LEU A 395 14.65 -7.00 -6.54
N ARG A 396 13.76 -6.42 -5.74
CA ARG A 396 12.82 -7.17 -4.89
C ARG A 396 11.98 -8.15 -5.69
N SER A 397 11.37 -7.64 -6.77
CA SER A 397 10.49 -8.41 -7.64
C SER A 397 11.24 -9.56 -8.33
N ILE A 398 12.45 -9.29 -8.84
CA ILE A 398 13.32 -10.27 -9.50
C ILE A 398 13.75 -11.37 -8.53
N ILE A 399 14.26 -11.01 -7.35
CA ILE A 399 14.72 -12.02 -6.37
C ILE A 399 13.56 -12.91 -5.94
N ALA A 400 12.38 -12.34 -5.68
CA ALA A 400 11.20 -13.09 -5.30
C ALA A 400 10.70 -14.02 -6.42
N GLU A 401 10.74 -13.56 -7.66
CA GLU A 401 10.41 -14.36 -8.84
C GLU A 401 11.42 -15.49 -9.10
N LEU A 402 12.71 -15.26 -8.91
CA LEU A 402 13.74 -16.30 -9.03
C LEU A 402 13.60 -17.39 -7.96
N ILE A 403 13.20 -17.03 -6.74
CA ILE A 403 12.92 -18.02 -5.69
C ILE A 403 11.66 -18.84 -6.03
N LEU A 404 10.62 -18.16 -6.51
CA LEU A 404 9.36 -18.81 -6.88
C LEU A 404 9.50 -19.72 -8.10
N SER A 405 10.23 -19.28 -9.12
CA SER A 405 10.46 -20.04 -10.36
C SER A 405 11.20 -21.34 -10.11
N LYS A 406 12.22 -21.35 -9.23
CA LYS A 406 12.86 -22.57 -8.75
C LYS A 406 11.90 -23.54 -8.06
N LYS A 407 10.90 -23.03 -7.34
CA LYS A 407 9.90 -23.87 -6.66
C LYS A 407 8.87 -24.44 -7.63
N LEU A 408 8.58 -23.71 -8.70
CA LEU A 408 7.63 -24.09 -9.76
C LEU A 408 8.30 -24.83 -10.93
N ASP A 409 9.62 -24.97 -10.93
CA ASP A 409 10.42 -25.57 -12.01
C ASP A 409 10.12 -24.92 -13.38
N ILE A 410 10.19 -23.59 -13.43
CA ILE A 410 9.98 -22.77 -14.64
C ILE A 410 11.18 -21.86 -14.88
N SER A 411 11.46 -21.57 -16.14
CA SER A 411 12.45 -20.56 -16.55
C SER A 411 11.77 -19.19 -16.72
N VAL A 412 12.32 -18.15 -16.10
CA VAL A 412 11.79 -16.77 -16.12
C VAL A 412 12.85 -15.74 -16.52
N GLU A 413 14.09 -16.16 -16.76
CA GLU A 413 15.26 -15.31 -16.95
C GLU A 413 15.13 -14.42 -18.19
N GLN A 414 14.70 -15.00 -19.32
CA GLN A 414 14.49 -14.26 -20.56
C GLN A 414 13.43 -13.18 -20.40
N ASP A 415 12.37 -13.50 -19.67
CA ASP A 415 11.29 -12.56 -19.44
C ASP A 415 11.74 -11.42 -18.52
N ILE A 416 12.50 -11.72 -17.45
CA ILE A 416 13.08 -10.69 -16.57
C ILE A 416 13.99 -9.73 -17.35
N VAL A 417 14.84 -10.25 -18.24
CA VAL A 417 15.71 -9.41 -19.08
C VAL A 417 14.88 -8.48 -19.97
N LEU A 418 13.84 -9.03 -20.60
CA LEU A 418 12.96 -8.24 -21.43
C LEU A 418 12.20 -7.17 -20.63
N GLU A 419 11.79 -7.49 -19.40
CA GLU A 419 11.14 -6.53 -18.50
C GLU A 419 12.04 -5.36 -18.14
N LEU A 420 13.28 -5.65 -17.76
CA LEU A 420 14.29 -4.63 -17.49
C LEU A 420 14.54 -3.77 -18.73
N LEU A 421 14.63 -4.39 -19.91
CA LEU A 421 14.80 -3.69 -21.18
C LEU A 421 13.63 -2.73 -21.47
N MET A 422 12.39 -3.18 -21.30
CA MET A 422 11.20 -2.34 -21.49
C MET A 422 11.17 -1.15 -20.52
N THR A 423 11.52 -1.38 -19.25
CA THR A 423 11.61 -0.32 -18.25
C THR A 423 12.73 0.68 -18.58
N ILE A 424 13.91 0.21 -18.99
CA ILE A 424 15.03 1.08 -19.40
C ILE A 424 14.62 1.91 -20.62
N ILE A 425 14.04 1.29 -21.65
CA ILE A 425 13.56 2.01 -22.84
C ILE A 425 12.56 3.10 -22.44
N PHE A 426 11.58 2.78 -21.58
CA PHE A 426 10.60 3.75 -21.11
C PHE A 426 11.23 4.93 -20.37
N ILE A 427 12.12 4.65 -19.41
CA ILE A 427 12.77 5.69 -18.59
C ILE A 427 13.63 6.56 -19.49
N SER A 428 14.50 5.97 -20.30
CA SER A 428 15.39 6.71 -21.20
C SER A 428 14.62 7.53 -22.22
N SER A 429 13.59 6.96 -22.86
CA SER A 429 12.78 7.71 -23.83
C SER A 429 12.03 8.86 -23.17
N SER A 430 11.41 8.63 -22.01
CA SER A 430 10.58 9.62 -21.33
C SER A 430 11.38 10.73 -20.64
N TRP A 431 12.63 10.46 -20.29
CA TRP A 431 13.52 11.43 -19.64
C TRP A 431 14.26 12.32 -20.65
N TYR A 432 14.82 11.73 -21.71
CA TYR A 432 15.69 12.47 -22.63
C TYR A 432 14.98 13.02 -23.87
N LEU A 433 13.84 12.45 -24.29
CA LEU A 433 13.16 12.86 -25.51
C LEU A 433 11.96 13.79 -25.23
N PRO A 434 11.60 14.67 -26.18
CA PRO A 434 10.31 15.35 -26.18
C PRO A 434 9.15 14.35 -26.13
N ILE A 435 8.05 14.74 -25.48
CA ILE A 435 6.95 13.83 -25.14
C ILE A 435 6.41 13.03 -26.33
N TRP A 436 6.24 13.66 -27.50
CA TRP A 436 5.73 12.99 -28.70
C TRP A 436 6.72 11.98 -29.29
N LEU A 437 8.02 12.28 -29.26
CA LEU A 437 9.06 11.35 -29.68
C LEU A 437 9.16 10.17 -28.71
N ALA A 438 9.06 10.43 -27.40
CA ALA A 438 9.03 9.39 -26.38
C ALA A 438 7.84 8.42 -26.56
N VAL A 439 6.64 8.95 -26.88
CA VAL A 439 5.45 8.14 -27.21
C VAL A 439 5.75 7.20 -28.38
N ILE A 440 6.32 7.72 -29.47
CA ILE A 440 6.62 6.92 -30.67
C ILE A 440 7.63 5.83 -30.35
N VAL A 441 8.74 6.17 -29.67
CA VAL A 441 9.79 5.21 -29.31
C VAL A 441 9.24 4.10 -28.42
N TYR A 442 8.48 4.44 -27.39
CA TYR A 442 7.93 3.46 -26.48
C TYR A 442 6.82 2.62 -27.13
N LEU A 443 6.00 3.20 -28.02
CA LEU A 443 4.99 2.45 -28.78
C LEU A 443 5.64 1.44 -29.73
N LEU A 444 6.75 1.81 -30.39
CA LEU A 444 7.54 0.89 -31.21
C LEU A 444 8.15 -0.24 -30.37
N ALA A 445 8.71 0.07 -29.19
CA ALA A 445 9.21 -0.95 -28.27
C ALA A 445 8.10 -1.90 -27.78
N TYR A 446 6.92 -1.35 -27.45
CA TYR A 446 5.77 -2.13 -27.01
C TYR A 446 5.22 -3.03 -28.13
N THR A 447 5.12 -2.54 -29.37
CA THR A 447 4.70 -3.36 -30.51
C THR A 447 5.71 -4.46 -30.83
N LEU A 448 7.01 -4.17 -30.73
CA LEU A 448 8.07 -5.19 -30.85
C LEU A 448 7.93 -6.25 -29.76
N TYR A 449 7.69 -5.83 -28.51
CA TYR A 449 7.41 -6.75 -27.40
C TYR A 449 6.23 -7.68 -27.70
N LEU A 450 5.09 -7.13 -28.15
CA LEU A 450 3.93 -7.92 -28.55
C LEU A 450 4.24 -8.91 -29.67
N TYR A 451 5.08 -8.50 -30.63
CA TYR A 451 5.52 -9.37 -31.71
C TYR A 451 6.39 -10.53 -31.20
N LEU A 452 7.35 -10.25 -30.31
CA LEU A 452 8.21 -11.28 -29.71
C LEU A 452 7.38 -12.29 -28.90
N LYS A 453 6.38 -11.81 -28.14
CA LYS A 453 5.51 -12.65 -27.32
C LYS A 453 4.31 -13.25 -28.05
N ARG A 454 4.12 -13.00 -29.35
CA ARG A 454 2.91 -13.40 -30.10
C ARG A 454 2.54 -14.88 -30.02
N LYS A 455 3.53 -15.78 -29.92
CA LYS A 455 3.32 -17.23 -29.82
C LYS A 455 2.68 -17.59 -28.48
N ASP A 456 3.16 -16.98 -27.42
CA ASP A 456 2.63 -17.11 -26.07
C ASP A 456 1.23 -16.47 -26.02
N THR A 457 1.06 -15.24 -26.52
CA THR A 457 -0.19 -14.47 -26.46
C THR A 457 -1.37 -15.14 -27.19
N LYS A 458 -1.15 -15.72 -28.38
CA LYS A 458 -2.22 -16.42 -29.15
C LYS A 458 -2.75 -17.65 -28.41
N MET A 459 -1.85 -18.45 -27.83
CA MET A 459 -2.22 -19.62 -27.04
C MET A 459 -3.08 -19.24 -25.81
N TYR A 460 -2.86 -18.05 -25.24
CA TYR A 460 -3.58 -17.59 -24.05
C TYR A 460 -4.97 -17.03 -24.34
N ILE A 461 -5.13 -16.27 -25.43
CA ILE A 461 -6.46 -15.77 -25.84
C ILE A 461 -7.38 -16.95 -26.15
N GLU A 462 -6.88 -18.00 -26.79
CA GLU A 462 -7.64 -19.23 -27.03
C GLU A 462 -7.96 -20.00 -25.73
N TYR A 463 -7.02 -20.09 -24.79
CA TYR A 463 -7.25 -20.75 -23.49
C TYR A 463 -8.30 -20.03 -22.64
N PHE A 464 -8.27 -18.70 -22.56
CA PHE A 464 -9.30 -17.93 -21.84
C PHE A 464 -10.65 -17.97 -22.55
N ARG A 465 -10.68 -17.95 -23.89
CA ARG A 465 -11.92 -18.07 -24.66
C ARG A 465 -12.58 -19.45 -24.49
N LYS A 466 -11.81 -20.53 -24.34
CA LYS A 466 -12.38 -21.87 -24.08
C LYS A 466 -13.01 -22.02 -22.68
N LYS A 467 -12.45 -21.35 -21.67
CA LYS A 467 -12.82 -21.55 -20.25
C LYS A 467 -13.82 -20.54 -19.69
N ILE A 468 -14.12 -19.46 -20.44
CA ILE A 468 -15.16 -18.48 -20.10
C ILE A 468 -16.52 -18.86 -20.74
N PHE A 469 -16.51 -19.70 -21.77
CA PHE A 469 -17.71 -20.17 -22.49
C PHE A 469 -18.10 -21.63 -22.17
N GLU A 470 -17.42 -22.26 -21.20
CA GLU A 470 -17.82 -23.49 -20.50
C GLU A 470 -18.08 -23.14 -19.04
#